data_AF-A0AB34J2C4-F1
#
_entry.id   AF-A0AB34J2C4-F1
#
_cell.length_a   1.000
_cell.length_b   1.000
_cell.length_c   1.000
_cell.angle_alpha   90.00
_cell.angle_beta   90.00
_cell.angle_gamma   90.00
#
_symmetry.space_group_name_H-M   'P 1'
#
loop_
_entity.id
_entity.type
_entity.pdbx_description
1 polymer ?
#
loop_
_entity_poly.entity_id
_entity_poly.type
_entity_poly.pdbx_seq_one_letter_code
_entity_poly.pdbx_strand_id
1 'polypeptide(L)'
;MVLVDVAVPAGVRPGELLEFEFNGALLSATVPEGLSEGASFVVEVATAAGGPEVVREPAPGEVEQQLQHYVDERAASGGLMDKFVAWVERENIEAAYEAFIAAHAAEMRGNGGVAGEQSHEWWPLYQAYQEEFEGLLQKFLVEAGCTEEEFVEAAQGASGMNEIYLRIFLAQTEYELFVEMMSQASSGGSG
;
A
#
# COMPACT_ATOMS: atom_id res chain seq x y z
N MET A 1 18.27 -31.63 5.67
CA MET A 1 17.84 -31.81 4.28
C MET A 1 17.05 -33.09 4.20
N VAL A 2 15.86 -33.03 3.62
CA VAL A 2 14.96 -34.19 3.44
C VAL A 2 14.58 -34.25 1.97
N LEU A 3 14.58 -35.45 1.40
CA LEU A 3 14.18 -35.71 0.02
C LEU A 3 12.69 -36.06 0.00
N VAL A 4 11.92 -35.38 -0.86
CA VAL A 4 10.47 -35.56 -1.00
C VAL A 4 10.16 -36.00 -2.41
N ASP A 5 9.45 -37.12 -2.56
CA ASP A 5 8.91 -37.57 -3.86
C ASP A 5 7.64 -36.79 -4.19
N VAL A 6 7.66 -36.08 -5.32
CA VAL A 6 6.56 -35.25 -5.79
C VAL A 6 6.08 -35.77 -7.14
N ALA A 7 4.77 -35.98 -7.27
CA ALA A 7 4.14 -36.41 -8.52
C ALA A 7 3.69 -35.19 -9.33
N VAL A 8 3.89 -35.25 -10.66
CA VAL A 8 3.42 -34.23 -11.60
C VAL A 8 1.91 -34.42 -11.81
N PRO A 9 1.05 -33.47 -11.41
CA PRO A 9 -0.39 -33.57 -11.56
C PRO A 9 -0.80 -33.28 -13.01
N ALA A 10 -2.06 -33.54 -13.29
CA ALA A 10 -2.61 -33.37 -14.62
C ALA A 10 -2.54 -31.93 -15.12
N GLY A 11 -2.09 -31.75 -16.35
CA GLY A 11 -2.00 -30.45 -17.02
C GLY A 11 -0.72 -29.65 -16.78
N VAL A 12 0.17 -30.06 -15.87
CA VAL A 12 1.44 -29.37 -15.60
C VAL A 12 2.52 -29.80 -16.60
N ARG A 13 3.23 -28.83 -17.17
CA ARG A 13 4.26 -29.06 -18.19
C ARG A 13 5.67 -28.95 -17.60
N PRO A 14 6.69 -29.58 -18.23
CA PRO A 14 8.07 -29.36 -17.84
C PRO A 14 8.43 -27.86 -17.89
N GLY A 15 9.16 -27.40 -16.87
CA GLY A 15 9.51 -25.99 -16.66
C GLY A 15 8.46 -25.17 -15.91
N GLU A 16 7.28 -25.73 -15.62
CA GLU A 16 6.22 -25.07 -14.87
C GLU A 16 6.43 -25.22 -13.35
N LEU A 17 5.92 -24.24 -12.60
CA LEU A 17 6.00 -24.21 -11.14
C LEU A 17 4.83 -25.00 -10.55
N LEU A 18 5.16 -25.96 -9.71
CA LEU A 18 4.21 -26.83 -9.02
C LEU A 18 4.22 -26.50 -7.52
N GLU A 19 3.04 -26.33 -6.94
CA GLU A 19 2.84 -26.23 -5.50
C GLU A 19 2.47 -27.59 -4.90
N PHE A 20 3.10 -27.94 -3.78
CA PHE A 20 2.81 -29.18 -3.04
C PHE A 20 2.94 -28.95 -1.54
N GLU A 21 2.17 -29.71 -0.76
CA GLU A 21 2.21 -29.62 0.70
C GLU A 21 3.20 -30.62 1.29
N PHE A 22 4.06 -30.16 2.20
CA PHE A 22 4.97 -31.02 2.96
C PHE A 22 5.07 -30.52 4.41
N ASN A 23 4.77 -31.39 5.39
CA ASN A 23 4.72 -31.04 6.82
C ASN A 23 3.83 -29.82 7.15
N GLY A 24 2.71 -29.66 6.43
CA GLY A 24 1.76 -28.55 6.65
C GLY A 24 2.22 -27.20 6.10
N ALA A 25 3.32 -27.15 5.35
CA ALA A 25 3.77 -25.98 4.61
C ALA A 25 3.54 -26.18 3.11
N LEU A 26 3.06 -25.14 2.43
CA LEU A 26 2.97 -25.11 0.97
C LEU A 26 4.35 -24.75 0.41
N LEU A 27 4.93 -25.64 -0.38
CA LEU A 27 6.22 -25.46 -1.04
C LEU A 27 6.04 -25.42 -2.54
N SER A 28 6.99 -24.83 -3.26
CA SER A 28 7.01 -24.81 -4.72
C SER A 28 8.27 -25.45 -5.29
N ALA A 29 8.11 -26.17 -6.40
CA ALA A 29 9.21 -26.75 -7.17
C ALA A 29 8.93 -26.67 -8.67
N THR A 30 9.99 -26.50 -9.47
CA THR A 30 9.87 -26.53 -10.93
C THR A 30 9.94 -27.95 -11.43
N VAL A 31 9.02 -28.33 -12.33
CA VAL A 31 9.02 -29.66 -12.95
C VAL A 31 10.23 -29.80 -13.89
N PRO A 32 11.14 -30.76 -13.67
CA PRO A 32 12.28 -31.00 -14.55
C PRO A 32 11.87 -31.27 -16.00
N GLU A 33 12.73 -30.88 -16.93
CA GLU A 33 12.53 -31.18 -18.35
C GLU A 33 12.41 -32.69 -18.60
N GLY A 34 11.49 -33.07 -19.52
CA GLY A 34 11.28 -34.47 -19.91
C GLY A 34 10.34 -35.28 -19.00
N LEU A 35 9.77 -34.68 -17.95
CA LEU A 35 8.73 -35.31 -17.13
C LEU A 35 7.33 -34.86 -17.55
N SER A 36 6.41 -35.82 -17.65
CA SER A 36 5.00 -35.59 -17.99
C SER A 36 4.09 -35.87 -16.81
N GLU A 37 2.81 -35.50 -16.94
CA GLU A 37 1.74 -35.89 -16.03
C GLU A 37 1.85 -37.35 -15.56
N GLY A 38 1.73 -37.55 -14.25
CA GLY A 38 1.83 -38.85 -13.58
C GLY A 38 3.26 -39.32 -13.28
N ALA A 39 4.30 -38.64 -13.79
CA ALA A 39 5.69 -38.93 -13.41
C ALA A 39 5.99 -38.41 -11.99
N SER A 40 7.03 -38.96 -11.35
CA SER A 40 7.50 -38.50 -10.03
C SER A 40 8.96 -38.08 -10.08
N PHE A 41 9.31 -37.07 -9.29
CA PHE A 41 10.69 -36.61 -9.11
C PHE A 41 10.96 -36.23 -7.66
N VAL A 42 12.23 -36.22 -7.30
CA VAL A 42 12.68 -35.96 -5.93
C VAL A 42 13.09 -34.50 -5.80
N VAL A 43 12.52 -33.81 -4.81
CA VAL A 43 12.88 -32.44 -4.42
C VAL A 43 13.66 -32.48 -3.12
N GLU A 44 14.77 -31.75 -3.08
CA GLU A 44 15.54 -31.56 -1.85
C GLU A 44 14.98 -30.37 -1.06
N VAL A 45 14.34 -30.67 0.07
CA VAL A 45 13.80 -29.66 0.98
C VAL A 45 14.78 -29.41 2.11
N ALA A 46 15.23 -28.16 2.22
CA ALA A 46 15.94 -27.70 3.40
C ALA A 46 14.97 -27.76 4.58
N THR A 47 15.13 -28.77 5.43
CA THR A 47 14.59 -28.80 6.78
C THR A 47 15.30 -27.70 7.58
N ALA A 48 14.89 -26.45 7.36
CA ALA A 48 15.17 -25.42 8.34
C ALA A 48 14.53 -25.91 9.63
N ALA A 49 15.31 -26.03 10.70
CA ALA A 49 14.80 -26.43 12.01
C ALA A 49 13.91 -25.35 12.67
N GLY A 50 13.50 -24.33 11.92
CA GLY A 50 12.32 -23.54 12.23
C GLY A 50 11.12 -24.29 11.67
N GLY A 51 10.23 -24.76 12.54
CA GLY A 51 8.93 -25.29 12.10
C GLY A 51 8.18 -24.28 11.22
N PRO A 52 7.02 -24.64 10.65
CA PRO A 52 6.19 -23.65 9.99
C PRO A 52 6.07 -22.47 10.95
N GLU A 53 6.59 -21.32 10.53
CA GLU A 53 6.35 -20.06 11.23
C GLU A 53 4.84 -19.90 11.09
N VAL A 54 4.11 -20.43 12.07
CA VAL A 54 2.69 -20.20 12.22
C VAL A 54 2.64 -18.69 12.25
N VAL A 55 2.19 -18.09 11.15
CA VAL A 55 1.90 -16.67 11.06
C VAL A 55 0.81 -16.48 12.10
N ARG A 56 1.22 -16.28 13.34
CA ARG A 56 0.35 -16.00 14.45
C ARG A 56 -0.25 -14.66 14.08
N GLU A 57 -1.57 -14.64 13.93
CA GLU A 57 -2.28 -13.38 13.82
C GLU A 57 -1.81 -12.54 15.02
N PRO A 58 -1.19 -11.37 14.77
CA PRO A 58 -0.60 -10.58 15.84
C PRO A 58 -1.70 -10.23 16.85
N ALA A 59 -1.39 -10.33 18.14
CA ALA A 59 -2.36 -10.01 19.16
C ALA A 59 -2.84 -8.55 19.01
N PRO A 60 -4.07 -8.22 19.43
CA PRO A 60 -4.52 -6.83 19.49
C PRO A 60 -3.50 -5.98 20.27
N GLY A 61 -2.87 -5.02 19.60
CA GLY A 61 -1.81 -4.16 20.15
C GLY A 61 -0.36 -4.56 19.80
N GLU A 62 -0.09 -5.78 19.32
CA GLU A 62 1.23 -6.11 18.72
C GLU A 62 1.39 -5.43 17.35
N VAL A 63 0.29 -5.29 16.60
CA VAL A 63 0.28 -4.55 15.32
C VAL A 63 0.64 -3.07 15.52
N GLU A 64 0.04 -2.41 16.52
CA GLU A 64 0.36 -1.00 16.84
C GLU A 64 1.83 -0.84 17.26
N GLN A 65 2.37 -1.76 18.05
CA GLN A 65 3.78 -1.71 18.46
C GLN A 65 4.73 -1.96 17.28
N GLN A 66 4.39 -2.88 16.37
CA GLN A 66 5.16 -3.12 15.16
C GLN A 66 5.11 -1.93 14.21
N LEU A 67 3.94 -1.32 14.04
CA LEU A 67 3.78 -0.10 13.23
C LEU A 67 4.58 1.05 13.83
N GLN A 68 4.51 1.25 15.15
CA GLN A 68 5.29 2.28 15.83
C GLN A 68 6.81 2.04 15.65
N HIS A 69 7.27 0.79 15.77
CA HIS A 69 8.67 0.46 15.55
C HIS A 69 9.11 0.74 14.11
N TYR A 70 8.28 0.39 13.12
CA TYR A 70 8.52 0.68 11.72
C TYR A 70 8.63 2.18 11.44
N VAL A 71 7.71 2.98 12.00
CA VAL A 71 7.72 4.44 11.94
C VAL A 71 9.02 5.00 12.53
N ASP A 72 9.44 4.50 13.70
CA ASP A 72 10.66 4.95 14.37
C ASP A 72 11.93 4.61 13.57
N GLU A 73 12.00 3.40 12.99
CA GLU A 73 13.11 2.98 12.13
C GLU A 73 13.21 3.80 10.86
N ARG A 74 12.07 4.13 10.23
CA ARG A 74 12.03 5.03 9.07
C ARG A 74 12.38 6.47 9.42
N ALA A 75 11.90 6.99 10.53
CA ALA A 75 12.32 8.31 11.01
C ALA A 75 13.86 8.36 11.23
N ALA A 76 14.46 7.23 11.60
CA ALA A 76 15.90 7.07 11.79
C ALA A 76 16.69 6.77 10.50
N SER A 77 16.07 6.32 9.40
CA SER A 77 16.77 5.98 8.14
C SER A 77 17.42 7.21 7.48
N GLY A 78 16.99 8.41 7.87
CA GLY A 78 17.65 9.69 7.56
C GLY A 78 17.21 10.37 6.27
N GLY A 79 16.44 9.70 5.41
CA GLY A 79 15.86 10.29 4.21
C GLY A 79 14.72 11.26 4.52
N LEU A 80 14.63 12.39 3.82
CA LEU A 80 13.53 13.35 4.02
C LEU A 80 12.15 12.71 3.74
N MET A 81 12.08 11.85 2.73
CA MET A 81 10.84 11.15 2.39
C MET A 81 10.45 10.06 3.39
N ASP A 82 11.43 9.39 4.02
CA ASP A 82 11.12 8.45 5.10
C ASP A 82 10.57 9.17 6.33
N LYS A 83 11.11 10.35 6.66
CA LYS A 83 10.56 11.23 7.71
C LYS A 83 9.16 11.71 7.37
N PHE A 84 8.90 12.04 6.11
CA PHE A 84 7.57 12.42 5.65
C PHE A 84 6.57 11.28 5.82
N VAL A 85 6.90 10.07 5.35
CA VAL A 85 6.01 8.90 5.50
C VAL A 85 5.75 8.59 6.98
N ALA A 86 6.80 8.58 7.81
CA ALA A 86 6.67 8.39 9.25
C ALA A 86 5.77 9.47 9.90
N TRP A 87 5.89 10.72 9.46
CA TRP A 87 5.05 11.82 9.94
C TRP A 87 3.58 11.66 9.50
N VAL A 88 3.34 11.29 8.24
CA VAL A 88 2.00 11.07 7.69
C VAL A 88 1.28 9.94 8.43
N GLU A 89 1.97 8.83 8.70
CA GLU A 89 1.45 7.70 9.48
C GLU A 89 1.16 8.13 10.93
N ARG A 90 2.08 8.85 11.57
CA ARG A 90 1.95 9.32 12.96
C ARG A 90 0.80 10.31 13.16
N GLU A 91 0.62 11.24 12.24
CA GLU A 91 -0.47 12.22 12.28
C GLU A 91 -1.81 11.65 11.80
N ASN A 92 -1.82 10.39 11.35
CA ASN A 92 -3.00 9.69 10.83
C ASN A 92 -3.70 10.48 9.71
N ILE A 93 -2.90 11.03 8.78
CA ILE A 93 -3.38 11.89 7.69
C ILE A 93 -4.37 11.14 6.79
N GLU A 94 -4.18 9.83 6.61
CA GLU A 94 -5.10 8.98 5.85
C GLU A 94 -6.49 8.99 6.46
N ALA A 95 -6.63 8.77 7.77
CA ALA A 95 -7.94 8.83 8.42
C ALA A 95 -8.55 10.24 8.42
N ALA A 96 -7.72 11.28 8.55
CA ALA A 96 -8.19 12.67 8.44
C ALA A 96 -8.73 12.95 7.03
N TYR A 97 -8.02 12.48 6.00
CA TYR A 97 -8.42 12.59 4.61
C TYR A 97 -9.69 11.80 4.31
N GLU A 98 -9.78 10.55 4.76
CA GLU A 98 -11.00 9.74 4.63
C GLU A 98 -12.19 10.41 5.33
N ALA A 99 -11.99 10.97 6.52
CA ALA A 99 -13.03 11.71 7.23
C ALA A 99 -13.47 12.96 6.46
N PHE A 100 -12.52 13.70 5.87
CA PHE A 100 -12.81 14.85 5.01
C PHE A 100 -13.64 14.42 3.80
N ILE A 101 -13.22 13.36 3.10
CA ILE A 101 -13.97 12.85 1.95
C ILE A 101 -15.37 12.39 2.39
N ALA A 102 -15.48 11.62 3.47
CA ALA A 102 -16.76 11.12 3.95
C ALA A 102 -17.72 12.25 4.33
N ALA A 103 -17.22 13.34 4.93
CA ALA A 103 -18.01 14.51 5.28
C ALA A 103 -18.57 15.23 4.05
N HIS A 104 -17.81 15.29 2.96
CA HIS A 104 -18.12 16.14 1.80
C HIS A 104 -18.59 15.37 0.55
N ALA A 105 -18.42 14.04 0.51
CA ALA A 105 -18.88 13.20 -0.60
C ALA A 105 -20.40 13.24 -0.77
N ALA A 106 -21.14 13.40 0.33
CA ALA A 106 -22.60 13.56 0.29
C ALA A 106 -23.02 14.84 -0.45
N GLU A 107 -22.26 15.93 -0.30
CA GLU A 107 -22.51 17.22 -0.96
C GLU A 107 -22.25 17.11 -2.47
N MET A 108 -21.20 16.37 -2.87
CA MET A 108 -20.93 16.12 -4.29
C MET A 108 -22.02 15.28 -4.96
N ARG A 109 -22.65 14.34 -4.23
CA ARG A 109 -23.73 13.49 -4.75
C ARG A 109 -25.06 14.26 -4.91
N GLY A 110 -25.31 15.26 -4.08
CA GLY A 110 -26.56 16.03 -4.09
C GLY A 110 -26.65 17.06 -5.22
N ASN A 111 -25.51 17.59 -5.65
CA ASN A 111 -25.43 18.68 -6.63
C ASN A 111 -24.93 18.25 -8.03
N GLY A 112 -24.49 17.00 -8.19
CA GLY A 112 -24.07 16.46 -9.47
C GLY A 112 -25.25 16.25 -10.43
N GLY A 113 -25.49 17.21 -11.30
CA GLY A 113 -26.07 16.94 -12.62
C GLY A 113 -25.28 15.85 -13.34
N VAL A 114 -25.97 15.11 -14.22
CA VAL A 114 -25.50 14.02 -15.11
C VAL A 114 -23.99 13.72 -15.05
N ALA A 115 -23.64 12.48 -14.68
CA ALA A 115 -22.28 11.96 -14.61
C ALA A 115 -21.36 12.51 -15.71
N GLY A 116 -20.44 13.40 -15.33
CA GLY A 116 -19.45 14.01 -16.23
C GLY A 116 -19.39 15.54 -16.20
N GLU A 117 -20.40 16.24 -15.68
CA GLU A 117 -20.32 17.70 -15.51
C GLU A 117 -19.64 18.06 -14.18
N GLN A 118 -18.40 18.56 -14.27
CA GLN A 118 -17.70 19.17 -13.13
C GLN A 118 -18.49 20.41 -12.67
N SER A 119 -19.15 20.33 -11.52
CA SER A 119 -19.88 21.47 -10.97
C SER A 119 -18.90 22.52 -10.45
N HIS A 120 -19.13 23.80 -10.76
CA HIS A 120 -18.41 24.93 -10.16
C HIS A 120 -18.52 24.97 -8.62
N GLU A 121 -19.46 24.23 -8.06
CA GLU A 121 -19.70 24.12 -6.62
C GLU A 121 -18.67 23.25 -5.90
N TRP A 122 -17.83 22.51 -6.64
CA TRP A 122 -16.73 21.73 -6.07
C TRP A 122 -15.45 22.55 -5.90
N TRP A 123 -15.39 23.75 -6.49
CA TRP A 123 -14.23 24.63 -6.35
C TRP A 123 -14.01 25.11 -4.91
N PRO A 124 -15.03 25.59 -4.17
CA PRO A 124 -14.85 25.93 -2.75
C PRO A 124 -14.40 24.74 -1.89
N LEU A 125 -14.89 23.53 -2.23
CA LEU A 125 -14.49 22.30 -1.55
C LEU A 125 -13.01 21.99 -1.79
N TYR A 126 -12.58 22.10 -3.04
CA TYR A 126 -11.19 21.95 -3.42
C TYR A 126 -10.28 22.97 -2.72
N GLN A 127 -10.71 24.24 -2.61
CA GLN A 127 -9.98 25.26 -1.87
C GLN A 127 -9.84 24.91 -0.39
N ALA A 128 -10.92 24.45 0.25
CA ALA A 128 -10.87 24.00 1.64
C ALA A 128 -9.89 22.82 1.83
N TYR A 129 -9.90 21.87 0.90
CA TYR A 129 -8.95 20.76 0.86
C TYR A 129 -7.49 21.26 0.74
N GLN A 130 -7.23 22.19 -0.19
CA GLN A 130 -5.91 22.78 -0.38
C GLN A 130 -5.42 23.49 0.89
N GLU A 131 -6.28 24.29 1.54
CA GLU A 131 -5.93 25.02 2.76
C GLU A 131 -5.58 24.08 3.92
N GLU A 132 -6.36 23.01 4.11
CA GLU A 132 -6.10 22.02 5.16
C GLU A 132 -4.79 21.27 4.91
N PHE A 133 -4.57 20.83 3.67
CA PHE A 133 -3.36 20.10 3.31
C PHE A 133 -2.10 20.97 3.31
N GLU A 134 -2.19 22.23 2.85
CA GLU A 134 -1.09 23.19 2.95
C GLU A 134 -0.69 23.44 4.41
N GLY A 135 -1.66 23.54 5.31
CA GLY A 135 -1.40 23.64 6.75
C GLY A 135 -0.66 22.42 7.32
N LEU A 136 -1.04 21.22 6.88
CA LEU A 136 -0.38 19.96 7.25
C LEU A 136 1.05 19.88 6.70
N LEU A 137 1.24 20.20 5.42
CA LEU A 137 2.56 20.23 4.80
C LEU A 137 3.46 21.25 5.49
N GLN A 138 2.98 22.45 5.76
CA GLN A 138 3.75 23.48 6.46
C GLN A 138 4.15 23.03 7.87
N LYS A 139 3.28 22.31 8.59
CA LYS A 139 3.59 21.70 9.89
C LYS A 139 4.72 20.68 9.76
N PHE A 140 4.66 19.81 8.76
CA PHE A 140 5.72 18.86 8.47
C PHE A 140 7.05 19.55 8.16
N LEU A 141 7.06 20.54 7.24
CA LEU A 141 8.28 21.26 6.84
C LEU A 141 8.99 21.90 8.04
N VAL A 142 8.22 22.52 8.95
CA VAL A 142 8.74 23.12 10.19
C VAL A 142 9.34 22.06 11.12
N GLU A 143 8.68 20.91 11.28
CA GLU A 143 9.15 19.83 12.15
C GLU A 143 10.38 19.10 11.59
N ALA A 144 10.39 18.86 10.28
CA ALA A 144 11.50 18.23 9.56
C ALA A 144 12.70 19.18 9.41
N GLY A 145 12.49 20.48 9.60
CA GLY A 145 13.52 21.51 9.45
C GLY A 145 13.97 21.68 7.99
N CYS A 146 13.06 21.50 7.04
CA CYS A 146 13.31 21.64 5.61
C CYS A 146 12.43 22.71 4.97
N THR A 147 12.86 23.17 3.81
CA THR A 147 12.11 24.08 2.94
C THR A 147 11.21 23.30 1.99
N GLU A 148 10.22 23.99 1.41
CA GLU A 148 9.36 23.42 0.37
C GLU A 148 10.16 22.96 -0.85
N GLU A 149 11.17 23.74 -1.26
CA GLU A 149 12.05 23.39 -2.38
C GLU A 149 12.81 22.07 -2.14
N GLU A 150 13.40 21.91 -0.95
CA GLU A 150 14.09 20.67 -0.57
C GLU A 150 13.14 19.47 -0.51
N PHE A 151 11.90 19.70 -0.05
CA PHE A 151 10.87 18.67 -0.04
C PHE A 151 10.47 18.24 -1.45
N VAL A 152 10.21 19.19 -2.34
CA VAL A 152 9.85 18.90 -3.74
C VAL A 152 10.98 18.17 -4.46
N GLU A 153 12.23 18.58 -4.26
CA GLU A 153 13.41 17.90 -4.83
C GLU A 153 13.50 16.45 -4.32
N ALA A 154 13.31 16.23 -3.02
CA ALA A 154 13.30 14.90 -2.43
C ALA A 154 12.15 14.03 -2.94
N ALA A 155 10.95 14.60 -3.09
CA ALA A 155 9.77 13.90 -3.60
C ALA A 155 9.95 13.48 -5.08
N GLN A 156 10.54 14.34 -5.91
CA GLN A 156 10.83 14.03 -7.31
C GLN A 156 11.87 12.91 -7.48
N GLY A 157 12.82 12.81 -6.54
CA GLY A 157 13.85 11.76 -6.53
C GLY A 157 13.41 10.43 -5.90
N ALA A 158 12.27 10.39 -5.21
CA ALA A 158 11.84 9.23 -4.45
C ALA A 158 11.17 8.17 -5.33
N SER A 159 11.94 7.20 -5.81
CA SER A 159 11.38 5.98 -6.38
C SER A 159 10.80 5.10 -5.27
N GLY A 160 9.52 4.75 -5.36
CA GLY A 160 8.87 3.83 -4.41
C GLY A 160 8.22 4.50 -3.20
N MET A 161 7.97 5.81 -3.26
CA MET A 161 7.03 6.43 -2.34
C MET A 161 5.66 5.75 -2.49
N ASN A 162 4.97 5.49 -1.38
CA ASN A 162 3.64 4.87 -1.42
C ASN A 162 2.74 5.70 -2.33
N GLU A 163 2.22 5.08 -3.40
CA GLU A 163 1.42 5.74 -4.44
C GLU A 163 0.26 6.54 -3.83
N ILE A 164 -0.26 6.10 -2.68
CA ILE A 164 -1.32 6.78 -1.94
C ILE A 164 -0.90 8.19 -1.53
N TYR A 165 0.30 8.37 -0.96
CA TYR A 165 0.76 9.68 -0.48
C TYR A 165 1.10 10.63 -1.63
N LEU A 166 1.66 10.10 -2.71
CA LEU A 166 1.85 10.87 -3.94
C LEU A 166 0.51 11.32 -4.51
N ARG A 167 -0.50 10.46 -4.50
CA ARG A 167 -1.83 10.78 -5.04
C ARG A 167 -2.53 11.86 -4.22
N ILE A 168 -2.47 11.79 -2.89
CA ILE A 168 -2.98 12.83 -2.00
C ILE A 168 -2.27 14.17 -2.27
N PHE A 169 -0.95 14.15 -2.44
CA PHE A 169 -0.16 15.35 -2.73
C PHE A 169 -0.47 15.94 -4.11
N LEU A 170 -0.48 15.10 -5.16
CA LEU A 170 -0.81 15.53 -6.52
C LEU A 170 -2.23 16.08 -6.61
N ALA A 171 -3.17 15.55 -5.81
CA ALA A 171 -4.53 16.08 -5.73
C ALA A 171 -4.57 17.51 -5.18
N GLN A 172 -3.52 18.03 -4.53
CA GLN A 172 -3.45 19.44 -4.14
C GLN A 172 -3.18 20.37 -5.34
N THR A 173 -2.50 19.88 -6.37
CA THR A 173 -2.15 20.64 -7.57
C THR A 173 -3.06 20.32 -8.76
N GLU A 174 -3.67 19.14 -8.75
CA GLU A 174 -4.48 18.59 -9.84
C GLU A 174 -5.94 18.42 -9.40
N TYR A 175 -6.77 19.41 -9.75
CA TYR A 175 -8.21 19.40 -9.48
C TYR A 175 -8.91 18.14 -10.03
N GLU A 176 -8.51 17.66 -11.21
CA GLU A 176 -9.09 16.45 -11.80
C GLU A 176 -8.84 15.21 -10.95
N LEU A 177 -7.62 15.09 -10.39
CA LEU A 177 -7.26 13.98 -9.50
C LEU A 177 -8.02 14.05 -8.19
N PHE A 178 -8.20 15.25 -7.62
CA PHE A 178 -9.06 15.47 -6.46
C PHE A 178 -10.50 14.98 -6.73
N VAL A 179 -11.09 15.39 -7.86
CA VAL A 179 -12.45 14.98 -8.25
C VAL A 179 -12.53 13.46 -8.44
N GLU A 180 -11.52 12.85 -9.06
CA GLU A 180 -11.45 11.40 -9.24
C GLU A 180 -11.45 10.67 -7.89
N MET A 181 -10.61 11.13 -6.94
CA MET A 181 -10.50 10.54 -5.61
C MET A 181 -11.81 10.65 -4.82
N MET A 182 -12.44 11.82 -4.82
CA MET A 182 -13.74 12.03 -4.18
C MET A 182 -14.84 11.14 -4.78
N SER A 183 -14.82 10.98 -6.11
CA SER A 183 -15.76 10.12 -6.83
C SER A 183 -15.56 8.64 -6.51
N GLN A 184 -14.30 8.17 -6.45
CA GLN A 184 -13.95 6.79 -6.09
C GLN A 184 -14.40 6.45 -4.67
N ALA A 185 -14.11 7.31 -3.69
CA ALA A 185 -14.55 7.12 -2.31
C ALA A 185 -16.08 7.07 -2.18
N SER A 186 -16.80 7.89 -2.96
CA SER A 186 -18.26 7.86 -2.98
C SER A 186 -18.86 6.59 -3.61
N SER A 187 -18.06 5.89 -4.43
CA SER A 187 -18.42 4.66 -5.15
C SER A 187 -17.99 3.39 -4.42
N GLY A 188 -16.96 3.48 -3.57
CA GLY A 188 -16.26 2.35 -2.93
C GLY A 188 -16.86 1.82 -1.63
N GLY A 189 -18.01 2.33 -1.17
CA GLY A 189 -18.68 1.87 0.06
C GLY A 189 -19.32 0.47 0.00
N SER A 190 -18.85 -0.45 -0.86
CA SER A 190 -19.31 -1.84 -0.91
C SER A 190 -18.18 -2.74 -1.40
N GLY A 191 -17.36 -3.17 -0.45
CA GLY A 191 -16.33 -4.21 -0.58
C GLY A 191 -16.21 -4.93 0.74
#